data_AF-A0A962ZUZ4-F1
#
_entry.id   AF-A0A962ZUZ4-F1
#
_cell.length_a   1.000
_cell.length_b   1.000
_cell.length_c   1.000
_cell.angle_alpha   90.00
_cell.angle_beta   90.00
_cell.angle_gamma   90.00
#
_symmetry.space_group_name_H-M   'P 1'
#
loop_
_entity.id
_entity.type
_entity.pdbx_description
1 polymer ?
#
loop_
_entity_poly.entity_id
_entity_poly.type
_entity_poly.pdbx_seq_one_letter_code
_entity_poly.pdbx_strand_id
1 'polypeptide(L)'
;RLVERSGCRLLVDINNLLVNAHNLGEALPGDYAMRWLDQIPAAAVAEIHLAGYTPVPRGEIAVDDHGAPVSALAWQVYEYALRRLGPVPTLIEWDTALPGWTDMQAEAMRARSIGAAISFDRE
;
A
#
# COMPACT_ATOMS: atom_id res chain seq x y z
N ARG A 1 -18.29 8.11 2.33
CA ARG A 1 -19.73 7.76 2.38
C ARG A 1 -20.15 6.52 1.59
N LEU A 2 -19.33 5.89 0.71
CA LEU A 2 -19.74 4.65 0.03
C LEU A 2 -19.88 3.48 1.01
N VAL A 3 -18.80 3.15 1.71
CA VAL A 3 -18.72 2.11 2.76
C VAL A 3 -19.85 2.21 3.77
N GLU A 4 -20.07 3.42 4.31
CA GLU A 4 -21.13 3.68 5.31
C GLU A 4 -22.53 3.35 4.77
N ARG A 5 -22.78 3.58 3.49
CA ARG A 5 -24.10 3.39 2.87
C ARG A 5 -24.33 1.97 2.40
N SER A 6 -23.29 1.27 1.98
CA SER A 6 -23.39 -0.09 1.45
C SER A 6 -23.11 -1.17 2.49
N GLY A 7 -22.40 -0.84 3.58
CA GLY A 7 -21.83 -1.83 4.50
C GLY A 7 -20.65 -2.61 3.90
N CYS A 8 -20.19 -2.28 2.69
CA CYS A 8 -19.00 -2.91 2.13
C CYS A 8 -17.74 -2.42 2.85
N ARG A 9 -16.67 -3.21 2.80
CA ARG A 9 -15.36 -2.83 3.34
C ARG A 9 -14.42 -2.34 2.24
N LEU A 10 -13.29 -1.78 2.65
CA LEU A 10 -12.23 -1.29 1.76
C LEU A 10 -11.08 -2.28 1.70
N LEU A 11 -10.62 -2.53 0.49
CA LEU A 11 -9.26 -2.95 0.21
C LEU A 11 -8.48 -1.69 -0.15
N VAL A 12 -7.35 -1.49 0.52
CA VAL A 12 -6.50 -0.31 0.30
C VAL A 12 -5.21 -0.75 -0.37
N ASP A 13 -5.05 -0.36 -1.63
CA ASP A 13 -3.82 -0.58 -2.37
C ASP A 13 -2.90 0.64 -2.21
N ILE A 14 -1.75 0.43 -1.59
CA ILE A 14 -0.74 1.48 -1.38
C ILE A 14 -0.01 1.84 -2.68
N ASN A 15 0.19 0.85 -3.56
CA ASN A 15 0.80 1.07 -4.87
C ASN A 15 -0.06 2.03 -5.70
N ASN A 16 -1.37 1.80 -5.74
CA ASN A 16 -2.34 2.69 -6.38
C ASN A 16 -2.26 4.13 -5.84
N LEU A 17 -2.13 4.32 -4.53
CA LEU A 17 -1.99 5.67 -3.95
C LEU A 17 -0.71 6.36 -4.45
N LEU A 18 0.39 5.64 -4.58
CA LEU A 18 1.66 6.18 -5.05
C LEU A 18 1.68 6.44 -6.56
N VAL A 19 1.10 5.55 -7.37
CA VAL A 19 0.90 5.76 -8.81
C VAL A 19 0.02 6.99 -9.05
N ASN A 20 -1.07 7.13 -8.30
CA ASN A 20 -1.93 8.32 -8.37
C ASN A 20 -1.16 9.59 -7.99
N ALA A 21 -0.37 9.56 -6.92
CA ALA A 21 0.45 10.71 -6.52
C ALA A 21 1.45 11.13 -7.62
N HIS A 22 2.13 10.16 -8.24
CA HIS A 22 3.03 10.41 -9.36
C HIS A 22 2.29 11.04 -10.54
N ASN A 23 1.15 10.45 -10.95
CA ASN A 23 0.36 10.91 -12.09
C ASN A 23 -0.27 12.30 -11.86
N LEU A 24 -0.57 12.65 -10.60
CA LEU A 24 -1.03 13.98 -10.20
C LEU A 24 0.13 15.00 -10.09
N GLY A 25 1.38 14.56 -10.20
CA GLY A 25 2.55 15.43 -10.12
C GLY A 25 2.91 15.88 -8.70
N GLU A 26 2.43 15.15 -7.68
CA GLU A 26 2.68 15.44 -6.26
C GLU A 26 4.17 15.46 -5.97
N ALA A 27 4.62 16.51 -5.26
CA ALA A 27 6.04 16.65 -4.92
C ALA A 27 6.49 15.65 -3.84
N LEU A 28 5.56 15.22 -2.98
CA LEU A 28 5.80 14.31 -1.86
C LEU A 28 4.77 13.16 -1.92
N PRO A 29 5.00 12.11 -2.74
CA PRO A 29 4.05 11.03 -2.92
C PRO A 29 3.71 10.26 -1.64
N GLY A 30 4.68 10.10 -0.74
CA GLY A 30 4.45 9.48 0.57
C GLY A 30 3.44 10.27 1.41
N ASP A 31 3.64 11.58 1.54
CA ASP A 31 2.73 12.47 2.27
C ASP A 31 1.34 12.48 1.65
N TYR A 32 1.24 12.47 0.32
CA TYR A 32 -0.03 12.34 -0.37
C TYR A 32 -0.77 11.06 0.06
N ALA A 33 -0.09 9.91 0.03
CA ALA A 33 -0.68 8.63 0.40
C ALA A 33 -1.06 8.59 1.90
N MET A 34 -0.21 9.08 2.79
CA MET A 34 -0.49 9.15 4.23
C MET A 34 -1.71 10.04 4.54
N ARG A 35 -1.81 11.22 3.92
CA ARG A 35 -3.00 12.09 4.05
C ARG A 35 -4.26 11.44 3.52
N TRP A 36 -4.16 10.59 2.50
CA TRP A 36 -5.31 9.84 2.00
C TRP A 36 -5.76 8.78 3.00
N LEU A 37 -4.81 8.03 3.59
CA LEU A 37 -5.06 7.04 4.64
C LEU A 37 -5.70 7.66 5.89
N ASP A 38 -5.34 8.90 6.23
CA ASP A 38 -5.94 9.62 7.36
C ASP A 38 -7.44 9.88 7.20
N GLN A 39 -7.92 9.99 5.96
CA GLN A 39 -9.30 10.36 5.65
C GLN A 39 -10.28 9.20 5.68
N ILE A 40 -9.79 7.96 5.75
CA ILE A 40 -10.65 6.77 5.74
C ILE A 40 -10.89 6.21 7.17
N PRO A 41 -12.08 5.65 7.44
CA PRO A 41 -12.36 5.01 8.72
C PRO A 41 -11.60 3.69 8.84
N ALA A 42 -10.76 3.55 9.88
CA ALA A 42 -9.91 2.37 10.08
C ALA A 42 -10.71 1.05 10.09
N ALA A 43 -11.82 1.02 10.81
CA ALA A 43 -12.69 -0.15 10.91
C ALA A 43 -13.27 -0.61 9.56
N ALA A 44 -13.31 0.26 8.55
CA ALA A 44 -13.79 -0.10 7.22
C ALA A 44 -12.75 -0.87 6.40
N VAL A 45 -11.46 -0.79 6.73
CA VAL A 45 -10.40 -1.44 5.96
C VAL A 45 -10.34 -2.92 6.32
N ALA A 46 -10.49 -3.78 5.32
CA ALA A 46 -10.42 -5.23 5.46
C ALA A 46 -9.07 -5.82 5.03
N GLU A 47 -8.38 -5.15 4.11
CA GLU A 47 -7.16 -5.67 3.48
C GLU A 47 -6.30 -4.50 2.98
N ILE A 48 -4.98 -4.69 3.00
CA ILE A 48 -3.99 -3.81 2.37
C ILE A 48 -3.27 -4.58 1.26
N HIS A 49 -3.11 -3.96 0.09
CA HIS A 49 -2.29 -4.49 -1.00
C HIS A 49 -0.99 -3.71 -1.13
N LEU A 50 0.09 -4.46 -1.39
CA LEU A 50 1.43 -3.94 -1.64
C LEU A 50 1.98 -4.52 -2.94
N ALA A 51 2.40 -3.62 -3.82
CA ALA A 51 3.09 -3.95 -5.06
C ALA A 51 4.16 -2.89 -5.34
N GLY A 52 4.90 -3.08 -6.42
CA GLY A 52 5.67 -2.03 -7.09
C GLY A 52 5.25 -1.91 -8.54
N TYR A 53 5.54 -0.75 -9.14
CA TYR A 53 5.24 -0.48 -10.55
C TYR A 53 6.49 -0.07 -11.32
N THR A 54 6.46 -0.21 -12.66
CA THR A 54 7.54 0.24 -13.53
C THR A 54 7.76 1.76 -13.41
N PRO A 55 8.95 2.22 -12.97
CA PRO A 55 9.23 3.65 -12.82
C PRO A 55 9.26 4.37 -14.17
N VAL A 56 8.68 5.57 -14.20
CA VAL A 56 8.74 6.48 -15.35
C VAL A 56 9.25 7.86 -14.94
N PRO A 57 9.81 8.66 -15.86
CA PRO A 57 10.20 10.04 -15.58
C PRO A 57 9.03 10.90 -15.05
N ARG A 58 9.37 11.93 -14.28
CA ARG A 58 8.36 12.89 -13.80
C ARG A 58 7.69 13.59 -14.99
N GLY A 59 6.36 13.64 -14.98
CA GLY A 59 5.55 14.21 -16.06
C GLY A 59 5.08 13.19 -17.09
N GLU A 60 5.58 11.95 -17.02
CA GLU A 60 5.00 10.82 -17.73
C GLU A 60 3.99 10.08 -16.85
N ILE A 61 3.05 9.39 -17.49
CA ILE A 61 2.03 8.60 -16.80
C ILE A 61 2.62 7.24 -16.42
N ALA A 62 2.64 6.97 -15.12
CA ALA A 62 2.93 5.65 -14.58
C ALA A 62 1.69 4.75 -14.74
N VAL A 63 1.94 3.51 -15.14
CA VAL A 63 0.94 2.44 -15.15
C VAL A 63 1.13 1.61 -13.89
N ASP A 64 0.01 1.27 -13.27
CA ASP A 64 -0.07 0.35 -12.15
C ASP A 64 0.01 -1.10 -12.67
N ASP A 65 1.22 -1.54 -13.01
CA ASP A 65 1.45 -2.83 -13.71
C ASP A 65 1.81 -3.99 -12.77
N HIS A 66 1.96 -3.71 -11.47
CA HIS A 66 2.38 -4.66 -10.43
C HIS A 66 3.56 -5.54 -10.86
N GLY A 67 4.48 -4.94 -11.63
CA GLY A 67 5.57 -5.62 -12.33
C GLY A 67 6.93 -5.40 -11.70
N ALA A 68 7.00 -4.77 -10.52
CA ALA A 68 8.25 -4.43 -9.86
C ALA A 68 8.20 -4.70 -8.35
N PRO A 69 9.37 -4.82 -7.69
CA PRO A 69 9.42 -4.97 -6.24
C PRO A 69 8.81 -3.78 -5.51
N VAL A 70 8.23 -4.04 -4.35
CA VAL A 70 7.64 -3.03 -3.48
C VAL A 70 8.70 -1.99 -3.11
N SER A 71 8.46 -0.74 -3.49
CA SER A 71 9.43 0.34 -3.33
C SER A 71 9.69 0.68 -1.86
N ALA A 72 10.86 1.28 -1.56
CA ALA A 72 11.17 1.75 -0.21
C ALA A 72 10.12 2.73 0.34
N LEU A 73 9.57 3.58 -0.53
CA LEU A 73 8.52 4.53 -0.16
C LEU A 73 7.20 3.80 0.15
N ALA A 74 6.82 2.79 -0.63
CA ALA A 74 5.64 1.97 -0.33
C ALA A 74 5.76 1.27 1.03
N TRP A 75 6.93 0.74 1.37
CA TRP A 75 7.17 0.17 2.71
C TRP A 75 7.02 1.19 3.84
N GLN A 76 7.45 2.45 3.64
CA GLN A 76 7.26 3.53 4.61
C GLN A 76 5.79 3.88 4.79
N VAL A 77 5.05 4.00 3.69
CA VAL A 77 3.60 4.25 3.71
C VAL A 77 2.86 3.07 4.35
N TYR A 78 3.31 1.83 4.12
CA TYR A 78 2.75 0.63 4.73
C TYR A 78 2.91 0.59 6.25
N GLU A 79 4.10 0.89 6.76
CA GLU A 79 4.32 0.98 8.21
C GLU A 79 3.39 2.03 8.83
N TYR A 80 3.26 3.20 8.18
CA TYR A 80 2.32 4.24 8.59
C TYR A 80 0.87 3.74 8.56
N ALA A 81 0.46 3.05 7.48
CA ALA A 81 -0.88 2.51 7.32
C ALA A 81 -1.24 1.55 8.45
N LEU A 82 -0.34 0.63 8.82
CA LEU A 82 -0.58 -0.29 9.94
C LEU A 82 -0.73 0.44 11.29
N ARG A 83 0.09 1.46 11.55
CA ARG A 83 -0.06 2.28 12.77
C ARG A 83 -1.40 3.03 12.82
N ARG A 84 -1.90 3.47 11.67
CA ARG A 84 -3.14 4.25 11.55
C ARG A 84 -4.41 3.41 11.48
N LEU A 85 -4.33 2.23 10.85
CA LEU A 85 -5.48 1.37 10.52
C LEU A 85 -5.56 0.12 11.40
N GLY A 86 -4.49 -0.21 12.12
CA GLY A 86 -4.40 -1.41 12.95
C GLY A 86 -3.85 -2.63 12.20
N PRO A 87 -4.00 -3.84 12.77
CA PRO A 87 -3.44 -5.08 12.22
C PRO A 87 -4.27 -5.59 11.04
N VAL A 88 -4.18 -4.92 9.90
CA VAL A 88 -4.93 -5.27 8.69
C VAL A 88 -4.20 -6.40 7.91
N PRO A 89 -4.91 -7.46 7.47
CA PRO A 89 -4.36 -8.46 6.55
C PRO A 89 -3.73 -7.80 5.32
N THR A 90 -2.56 -8.29 4.92
CA THR A 90 -1.79 -7.69 3.83
C THR A 90 -1.41 -8.73 2.78
N LEU A 91 -1.62 -8.39 1.51
CA LEU A 91 -1.22 -9.17 0.35
C LEU A 91 -0.07 -8.48 -0.39
N ILE A 92 0.94 -9.24 -0.78
CA ILE A 92 1.93 -8.80 -1.77
C ILE A 92 1.42 -9.22 -3.14
N GLU A 93 1.27 -8.26 -4.05
CA GLU A 93 0.72 -8.45 -5.39
C GLU A 93 1.80 -8.34 -6.46
N TRP A 94 1.68 -9.21 -7.46
CA TRP A 94 2.54 -9.28 -8.64
C TRP A 94 1.69 -9.78 -9.82
N ASP A 95 1.47 -8.92 -10.81
CA ASP A 95 0.65 -9.26 -11.99
C ASP A 95 1.50 -9.58 -13.22
N THR A 96 2.64 -8.91 -13.32
CA THR A 96 3.57 -9.04 -14.45
C THR A 96 4.99 -9.26 -13.95
N ALA A 97 5.89 -9.68 -14.85
CA ALA A 97 7.31 -9.85 -14.55
C ALA A 97 7.60 -10.64 -13.24
N LEU A 98 6.81 -11.69 -12.98
CA LEU A 98 6.86 -12.48 -11.74
C LEU A 98 8.30 -12.80 -11.32
N PRO A 99 8.69 -12.45 -10.08
CA PRO A 99 10.06 -12.67 -9.63
C PRO A 99 10.24 -14.13 -9.19
N GLY A 100 11.44 -14.48 -8.76
CA GLY A 100 11.68 -15.79 -8.17
C GLY A 100 10.87 -15.97 -6.89
N TRP A 101 10.53 -17.22 -6.57
CA TRP A 101 9.83 -17.57 -5.32
C TRP A 101 10.49 -17.01 -4.06
N THR A 102 11.82 -16.99 -4.03
CA THR A 102 12.59 -16.46 -2.89
C THR A 102 12.37 -14.95 -2.70
N ASP A 103 12.27 -14.19 -3.80
CA ASP A 103 12.04 -12.75 -3.76
C ASP A 103 10.62 -12.45 -3.31
N MET A 104 9.62 -13.15 -3.85
CA MET A 104 8.22 -13.04 -3.40
C MET A 104 8.09 -13.34 -1.90
N GLN A 105 8.73 -14.42 -1.45
CA GLN A 105 8.71 -14.80 -0.05
C GLN A 105 9.40 -13.75 0.83
N ALA A 106 10.49 -13.14 0.36
CA ALA A 106 11.19 -12.10 1.10
C ALA A 106 10.30 -10.86 1.34
N GLU A 107 9.52 -10.44 0.35
CA GLU A 107 8.57 -9.32 0.52
C GLU A 107 7.44 -9.66 1.48
N ALA A 108 6.85 -10.85 1.37
CA ALA A 108 5.82 -11.31 2.31
C ALA A 108 6.36 -11.40 3.75
N MET A 109 7.60 -11.87 3.92
CA MET A 109 8.28 -11.90 5.21
C MET A 109 8.55 -10.49 5.74
N ARG A 110 8.95 -9.56 4.89
CA ARG A 110 9.14 -8.16 5.27
C ARG A 110 7.85 -7.52 5.77
N ALA A 111 6.72 -7.71 5.06
CA ALA A 111 5.42 -7.22 5.51
C ALA A 111 5.04 -7.77 6.88
N ARG A 112 5.28 -9.08 7.11
CA ARG A 112 5.06 -9.74 8.40
C ARG A 112 5.96 -9.18 9.50
N SER A 113 7.25 -8.96 9.21
CA SER A 113 8.19 -8.38 10.17
C SER A 113 7.82 -6.97 10.59
N ILE A 114 7.39 -6.12 9.65
CA ILE A 114 6.90 -4.76 9.96
C ILE A 114 5.67 -4.84 10.87
N GLY A 115 4.68 -5.67 10.52
CA GLY A 115 3.49 -5.85 11.35
C GLY A 115 3.79 -6.39 12.75
N ALA A 116 4.76 -7.30 12.88
CA ALA A 116 5.19 -7.82 14.18
C ALA A 116 5.95 -6.79 15.04
N ALA A 117 6.59 -5.80 14.41
CA ALA A 117 7.33 -4.75 15.11
C ALA A 117 6.42 -3.63 15.66
N ILE A 118 5.18 -3.54 15.18
CA ILE A 118 4.19 -2.55 15.64
C ILE A 118 3.41 -3.14 16.81
N SER A 119 3.40 -2.42 17.94
CA SER A 119 2.48 -2.73 19.03
C SER A 119 1.10 -2.18 18.69
N PHE A 120 0.10 -3.06 18.65
CA PHE A 120 -1.30 -2.69 18.50
C PHE A 120 -1.95 -2.64 19.88
N ASP A 121 -2.60 -1.53 20.20
CA ASP A 121 -3.42 -1.44 21.41
C ASP A 121 -4.55 -2.47 21.29
N ARG A 122 -4.62 -3.37 22.27
CA ARG A 122 -5.73 -4.31 22.40
C ARG A 122 -6.81 -3.58 23.17
N GLU A 123 -7.83 -3.10 22.47
CA GLU A 123 -9.11 -2.72 23.09
C GLU A 123 -9.76 -3.94 23.77
#